data_AF-A0A972CSG0-F1
#
_entry.id   AF-A0A972CSG0-F1
#
_cell.length_a   1.000
_cell.length_b   1.000
_cell.length_c   1.000
_cell.angle_alpha   90.00
_cell.angle_beta   90.00
_cell.angle_gamma   90.00
#
_symmetry.space_group_name_H-M   'P 1'
#
loop_
_entity.id
_entity.type
_entity.pdbx_description
1 polymer ?
#
loop_
_entity_poly.entity_id
_entity_poly.type
_entity_poly.pdbx_seq_one_letter_code
_entity_poly.pdbx_strand_id
1 'polypeptide(L)'
;MLCEICKKNQATVHYTKIINGKIEELNVCEECAANSGEFSFDNPFSFHKLWTGLIEGFHDNKQKQSVDNLTCSFCGLDYSQFRKTGKFGCSKCYEVFEDQLVPLFKGIHGHDKHEGKVPIRANKKVANERKIEKLKVRLNELVQKEAFEEAAKVRDQIRELEKSLGDNRE
;
A
#
# COMPACT_ATOMS: atom_id res chain seq x y z
N MET A 1 32.94 -7.01 -25.56
CA MET A 1 32.39 -8.27 -26.12
C MET A 1 31.10 -7.95 -26.86
N LEU A 2 30.73 -8.66 -27.92
CA LEU A 2 29.50 -8.33 -28.66
C LEU A 2 28.25 -8.79 -27.89
N CYS A 3 27.17 -8.03 -28.04
CA CYS A 3 25.87 -8.33 -27.47
C CYS A 3 25.42 -9.75 -27.84
N GLU A 4 25.00 -10.51 -26.85
CA GLU A 4 24.60 -11.90 -27.04
C GLU A 4 23.28 -12.09 -27.78
N ILE A 5 22.44 -11.04 -27.84
CA ILE A 5 21.15 -11.03 -28.55
C ILE A 5 21.34 -10.62 -30.02
N CYS A 6 21.78 -9.39 -30.29
CA CYS A 6 21.85 -8.88 -31.66
C CYS A 6 23.14 -9.25 -32.40
N LYS A 7 24.22 -9.60 -31.67
CA LYS A 7 25.57 -9.86 -32.19
C LYS A 7 26.16 -8.72 -33.05
N LYS A 8 25.59 -7.51 -33.00
CA LYS A 8 25.99 -6.35 -33.79
C LYS A 8 26.70 -5.29 -32.94
N ASN A 9 26.12 -4.97 -31.78
CA ASN A 9 26.60 -3.90 -30.90
C ASN A 9 27.49 -4.45 -29.78
N GLN A 10 28.32 -3.60 -29.17
CA GLN A 10 29.05 -3.98 -27.96
C GLN A 10 28.08 -4.19 -26.79
N ALA A 11 28.32 -5.24 -26.01
CA ALA A 11 27.62 -5.46 -24.76
C ALA A 11 28.08 -4.43 -23.73
N THR A 12 27.13 -3.72 -23.14
CA THR A 12 27.34 -2.67 -22.13
C THR A 12 26.52 -2.93 -20.86
N VAL A 13 25.65 -3.94 -20.89
CA VAL A 13 24.75 -4.32 -19.79
C VAL A 13 24.97 -5.80 -19.46
N HIS A 14 25.22 -6.10 -18.19
CA HIS A 14 25.30 -7.46 -17.66
C HIS A 14 24.00 -7.80 -16.94
N TYR A 15 23.38 -8.93 -17.29
CA TYR A 15 22.11 -9.39 -16.74
C TYR A 15 22.29 -10.74 -16.05
N THR A 16 21.65 -10.92 -14.90
CA THR A 16 21.65 -12.17 -14.14
C THR A 16 20.21 -12.52 -13.78
N LYS A 17 19.74 -13.68 -14.26
CA LYS A 17 18.40 -14.21 -14.01
C LYS A 17 18.50 -15.45 -13.12
N ILE A 18 17.71 -15.47 -12.04
CA ILE A 18 17.64 -16.62 -11.14
C ILE A 18 16.23 -17.21 -11.21
N ILE A 19 16.06 -18.36 -11.86
CA ILE A 19 14.80 -19.09 -11.90
C ILE A 19 14.99 -20.48 -11.27
N ASN A 20 14.21 -20.78 -10.23
CA ASN A 20 14.25 -22.08 -9.53
C ASN A 20 15.68 -22.50 -9.11
N GLY A 21 16.48 -21.53 -8.67
CA GLY A 21 17.87 -21.74 -8.24
C GLY A 21 18.89 -21.91 -9.37
N LYS A 22 18.48 -21.85 -10.64
CA LYS A 22 19.41 -21.80 -11.77
C LYS A 22 19.69 -20.35 -12.15
N ILE A 23 20.98 -20.06 -12.29
CA ILE A 23 21.50 -18.74 -12.66
C ILE A 23 21.79 -18.76 -14.16
N GLU A 24 21.19 -17.83 -14.90
CA GLU A 24 21.50 -17.54 -16.30
C GLU A 24 22.06 -16.12 -16.38
N GLU A 25 23.23 -15.97 -16.99
CA GLU A 25 23.90 -14.68 -17.15
C GLU A 25 23.97 -14.32 -18.64
N LEU A 26 23.68 -13.06 -18.98
CA LEU A 26 23.75 -12.54 -20.34
C LEU A 26 24.42 -11.18 -20.41
N ASN A 27 25.24 -11.00 -21.44
CA ASN A 27 25.86 -9.71 -21.76
C ASN A 27 25.21 -9.11 -23.02
N VAL A 28 24.51 -7.98 -22.88
CA VAL A 28 23.71 -7.39 -23.94
C VAL A 28 24.01 -5.91 -24.14
N CYS A 29 23.70 -5.37 -25.33
CA CYS A 29 23.78 -3.93 -25.57
C CYS A 29 22.55 -3.23 -24.99
N GLU A 30 22.65 -1.92 -24.78
CA GLU A 30 21.59 -1.08 -24.24
C GLU A 30 20.27 -1.19 -25.02
N GLU A 31 20.32 -1.21 -26.35
CA GLU A 31 19.11 -1.37 -27.20
C GLU A 31 18.43 -2.73 -27.01
N CYS A 32 19.20 -3.82 -26.90
CA CYS A 32 18.64 -5.14 -26.67
C CYS A 32 18.14 -5.30 -25.23
N ALA A 33 18.76 -4.61 -24.28
CA ALA A 33 18.26 -4.54 -22.91
C ALA A 33 16.93 -3.78 -22.85
N ALA A 34 16.79 -2.64 -23.53
CA ALA A 34 15.55 -1.88 -23.53
C ALA A 34 14.37 -2.61 -24.21
N ASN A 35 14.66 -3.38 -25.28
CA ASN A 35 13.64 -4.03 -26.10
C ASN A 35 13.33 -5.48 -25.70
N SER A 36 14.18 -6.11 -24.89
CA SER A 36 13.86 -7.42 -24.34
C SER A 36 12.72 -7.21 -23.33
N GLY A 37 11.55 -7.76 -23.63
CA GLY A 37 10.38 -7.71 -22.74
C GLY A 37 10.63 -8.28 -21.35
N GLU A 38 11.78 -8.94 -21.12
CA GLU A 38 12.24 -9.37 -19.78
C GLU A 38 12.76 -8.21 -18.92
N PHE A 39 13.13 -7.07 -19.53
CA PHE A 39 13.52 -5.83 -18.83
C PHE A 39 12.40 -4.80 -18.77
N SER A 40 11.25 -5.09 -19.37
CA SER A 40 10.06 -4.28 -19.13
C SER A 40 9.71 -4.41 -17.64
N PHE A 41 9.45 -3.28 -16.98
CA PHE A 41 8.79 -3.26 -15.67
C PHE A 41 7.43 -4.01 -15.68
N ASP A 42 6.98 -4.46 -16.85
CA ASP A 42 5.92 -5.43 -17.13
C ASP A 42 6.40 -6.89 -17.09
N ASN A 43 7.16 -7.24 -16.05
CA ASN A 43 7.48 -8.62 -15.68
C ASN A 43 6.17 -9.47 -15.62
N PRO A 44 6.15 -10.79 -15.90
CA PRO A 44 5.03 -11.66 -15.52
C PRO A 44 4.75 -11.63 -14.00
N PHE A 45 5.75 -11.21 -13.21
CA PHE A 45 5.66 -10.83 -11.80
C PHE A 45 5.41 -9.34 -11.58
N SER A 46 4.88 -8.61 -12.56
CA SER A 46 4.53 -7.22 -12.40
C SER A 46 3.54 -7.16 -11.25
N PHE A 47 3.88 -6.39 -10.21
CA PHE A 47 3.04 -6.19 -9.03
C PHE A 47 1.59 -5.93 -9.44
N HIS A 48 1.38 -5.26 -10.57
CA HIS A 48 0.10 -5.03 -11.24
C HIS A 48 -0.70 -6.31 -11.54
N LYS A 49 -0.11 -7.38 -12.09
CA LYS A 49 -0.82 -8.64 -12.39
C LYS A 49 -1.17 -9.45 -11.15
N LEU A 50 -0.27 -9.44 -10.16
CA LEU A 50 -0.57 -9.98 -8.83
C LEU A 50 -1.69 -9.17 -8.17
N TRP A 51 -1.64 -7.86 -8.32
CA TRP A 51 -2.68 -6.93 -7.84
C TRP A 51 -4.03 -7.21 -8.48
N THR A 52 -4.11 -7.29 -9.81
CA THR A 52 -5.38 -7.51 -10.51
C THR A 52 -6.01 -8.83 -10.11
N GLY A 53 -5.23 -9.92 -10.04
CA GLY A 53 -5.74 -11.23 -9.60
C GLY A 53 -6.19 -11.25 -8.14
N LEU A 54 -5.49 -10.49 -7.28
CA LEU A 54 -5.83 -10.34 -5.87
C LEU A 54 -7.15 -9.55 -5.72
N ILE A 55 -7.30 -8.43 -6.43
CA ILE A 55 -8.52 -7.60 -6.46
C ILE A 55 -9.74 -8.39 -6.91
N GLU A 56 -9.58 -9.25 -7.93
CA GLU A 56 -10.65 -10.12 -8.41
C GLU A 56 -11.06 -11.17 -7.37
N GLY A 57 -10.11 -11.68 -6.58
CA GLY A 57 -10.36 -12.68 -5.53
C GLY A 57 -11.07 -12.16 -4.28
N PHE A 58 -10.97 -10.86 -3.97
CA PHE A 58 -11.60 -10.25 -2.79
C PHE A 58 -13.08 -9.89 -2.96
N HIS A 59 -13.65 -10.05 -4.15
CA HIS A 59 -15.06 -9.75 -4.40
C HIS A 59 -15.94 -10.98 -4.22
N ASP A 60 -16.54 -11.10 -3.03
CA ASP A 60 -17.67 -11.98 -2.80
C ASP A 60 -18.89 -11.44 -3.58
N ASN A 61 -19.63 -12.32 -4.28
CA ASN A 61 -20.58 -12.00 -5.36
C ASN A 61 -21.79 -11.12 -4.96
N LYS A 62 -21.90 -10.67 -3.70
CA LYS A 62 -23.08 -9.97 -3.16
C LYS A 62 -23.07 -8.44 -3.32
N GLN A 63 -21.93 -7.81 -3.65
CA GLN A 63 -21.81 -6.34 -3.81
C GLN A 63 -21.56 -5.88 -5.25
N LYS A 64 -21.95 -6.68 -6.24
CA LYS A 64 -21.56 -6.46 -7.65
C LYS A 64 -22.24 -5.27 -8.34
N GLN A 65 -23.40 -4.80 -7.87
CA GLN A 65 -24.24 -3.90 -8.69
C GLN A 65 -23.99 -2.40 -8.49
N SER A 66 -23.39 -1.94 -7.38
CA SER A 66 -23.20 -0.50 -7.14
C SER A 66 -21.79 0.01 -7.41
N VAL A 67 -20.80 -0.87 -7.53
CA VAL A 67 -19.38 -0.49 -7.58
C VAL A 67 -18.85 -0.28 -9.00
N ASP A 68 -19.45 -0.96 -9.99
CA ASP A 68 -18.96 -0.93 -11.37
C ASP A 68 -19.20 0.41 -12.10
N ASN A 69 -20.05 1.30 -11.54
CA ASN A 69 -20.32 2.64 -12.09
C ASN A 69 -19.54 3.75 -11.38
N LEU A 70 -18.69 3.42 -10.41
CA LEU A 70 -17.96 4.41 -9.63
C LEU A 70 -16.88 5.07 -10.50
N THR A 71 -17.01 6.38 -10.74
CA THR A 71 -16.15 7.13 -11.65
C THR A 71 -15.61 8.38 -10.97
N CYS A 72 -14.32 8.64 -11.12
CA CYS A 72 -13.70 9.86 -10.60
C CYS A 72 -14.18 11.08 -11.38
N SER A 73 -14.90 11.99 -10.73
CA SER A 73 -15.40 13.22 -11.34
C SER A 73 -14.31 14.18 -11.82
N PHE A 74 -13.07 14.04 -11.32
CA PHE A 74 -11.95 14.92 -11.68
C PHE A 74 -11.18 14.45 -12.93
N CYS A 75 -10.90 13.15 -13.05
CA CYS A 75 -10.09 12.61 -14.16
C CYS A 75 -10.85 11.65 -15.08
N GLY A 76 -12.11 11.31 -14.75
CA GLY A 76 -12.94 10.41 -15.55
C GLY A 76 -12.57 8.92 -15.44
N LEU A 77 -11.56 8.55 -14.65
CA LEU A 77 -11.19 7.15 -14.44
C LEU A 77 -12.33 6.41 -13.74
N ASP A 78 -12.79 5.31 -14.34
CA ASP A 78 -13.75 4.41 -13.71
C ASP A 78 -13.06 3.33 -12.87
N TYR A 79 -13.77 2.82 -11.87
CA TYR A 79 -13.20 1.83 -10.95
C TYR A 79 -12.82 0.52 -11.66
N SER A 80 -13.55 0.13 -12.72
CA SER A 80 -13.24 -1.08 -13.49
C SER A 80 -11.89 -0.96 -14.24
N GLN A 81 -11.58 0.23 -14.77
CA GLN A 81 -10.30 0.56 -15.37
C GLN A 81 -9.19 0.57 -14.35
N PHE A 82 -9.42 1.11 -13.15
CA PHE A 82 -8.49 0.99 -12.04
C PHE A 82 -8.21 -0.47 -11.71
N ARG A 83 -9.22 -1.34 -11.60
CA ARG A 83 -9.00 -2.77 -11.33
C ARG A 83 -8.14 -3.47 -12.39
N LYS A 84 -8.34 -3.13 -13.67
CA LYS A 84 -7.58 -3.71 -14.79
C LYS A 84 -6.14 -3.22 -14.85
N THR A 85 -5.89 -1.97 -14.48
CA THR A 85 -4.57 -1.32 -14.64
C THR A 85 -3.76 -1.28 -13.36
N GLY A 86 -4.43 -1.29 -12.20
CA GLY A 86 -3.86 -1.03 -10.89
C GLY A 86 -3.33 0.40 -10.71
N LYS A 87 -3.76 1.35 -11.55
CA LYS A 87 -3.22 2.72 -11.58
C LYS A 87 -4.33 3.74 -11.35
N PHE A 88 -4.06 4.72 -10.50
CA PHE A 88 -4.92 5.88 -10.33
C PHE A 88 -4.67 6.92 -11.42
N GLY A 89 -5.72 7.66 -11.79
CA GLY A 89 -5.64 8.73 -12.80
C GLY A 89 -5.25 10.09 -12.20
N CYS A 90 -5.62 10.34 -10.94
CA CYS A 90 -5.25 11.56 -10.21
C CYS A 90 -5.30 11.31 -8.70
N SER A 91 -4.91 12.30 -7.90
CA SER A 91 -4.96 12.22 -6.43
C SER A 91 -6.36 12.01 -5.86
N LYS A 92 -7.40 12.55 -6.53
CA LYS A 92 -8.79 12.41 -6.10
C LYS A 92 -9.35 10.99 -6.23
N CYS A 93 -8.70 10.11 -6.99
CA CYS A 93 -9.10 8.71 -7.06
C CYS A 93 -9.00 7.99 -5.70
N TYR A 94 -8.11 8.43 -4.80
CA TYR A 94 -8.01 7.84 -3.45
C TYR A 94 -9.28 8.09 -2.62
N GLU A 95 -9.86 9.29 -2.73
CA GLU A 95 -11.09 9.68 -2.03
C GLU A 95 -12.30 9.02 -2.68
N VAL A 96 -12.39 9.05 -4.01
CA VAL A 96 -13.55 8.51 -4.74
C VAL A 96 -13.69 7.00 -4.54
N PHE A 97 -12.57 6.27 -4.46
CA PHE A 97 -12.56 4.81 -4.37
C PHE A 97 -12.29 4.30 -2.93
N GLU A 98 -12.33 5.18 -1.93
CA GLU A 98 -11.90 4.88 -0.55
C GLU A 98 -12.54 3.61 0.01
N ASP A 99 -13.87 3.51 -0.07
CA ASP A 99 -14.65 2.38 0.44
C ASP A 99 -14.22 1.03 -0.17
N GLN A 100 -13.77 1.04 -1.42
CA GLN A 100 -13.32 -0.16 -2.12
C GLN A 100 -11.81 -0.42 -1.91
N LEU A 101 -11.03 0.63 -1.67
CA LEU A 101 -9.60 0.53 -1.43
C LEU A 101 -9.27 -0.03 -0.03
N VAL A 102 -10.05 0.31 0.99
CA VAL A 102 -9.82 -0.21 2.37
C VAL A 102 -9.80 -1.75 2.43
N PRO A 103 -10.83 -2.48 1.96
CA PRO A 103 -10.80 -3.95 1.99
C PRO A 103 -9.69 -4.53 1.11
N LEU A 104 -9.40 -3.89 -0.02
CA LEU A 104 -8.32 -4.25 -0.93
C LEU A 104 -6.95 -4.14 -0.25
N PHE A 105 -6.66 -3.02 0.42
CA PHE A 105 -5.41 -2.83 1.15
C PHE A 105 -5.27 -3.79 2.34
N LYS A 106 -6.36 -4.08 3.05
CA LYS A 106 -6.37 -5.13 4.08
C LYS A 106 -6.02 -6.49 3.50
N GLY A 107 -6.55 -6.82 2.32
CA GLY A 107 -6.22 -8.07 1.64
C GLY A 107 -4.74 -8.23 1.30
N ILE A 108 -4.06 -7.13 0.96
CA ILE A 108 -2.64 -7.14 0.56
C ILE A 108 -1.71 -7.04 1.78
N HIS A 109 -1.97 -6.07 2.65
CA HIS A 109 -1.09 -5.72 3.76
C HIS A 109 -1.47 -6.40 5.08
N GLY A 110 -2.60 -7.11 5.11
CA GLY A 110 -3.21 -7.70 6.32
C GLY A 110 -3.97 -6.67 7.17
N HIS A 111 -3.49 -5.44 7.24
CA HIS A 111 -4.04 -4.35 8.05
C HIS A 111 -4.14 -3.07 7.23
N ASP A 112 -5.15 -2.24 7.52
CA ASP A 112 -5.32 -0.90 6.93
C ASP A 112 -4.48 0.17 7.64
N LYS A 113 -3.83 -0.19 8.74
CA LYS A 113 -2.96 0.68 9.54
C LYS A 113 -1.67 -0.04 9.87
N HIS A 114 -0.57 0.72 9.97
CA HIS A 114 0.72 0.16 10.41
C HIS A 114 0.65 -0.21 11.89
N GLU A 115 0.65 -1.49 12.23
CA GLU A 115 0.67 -1.95 13.63
C GLU A 115 2.09 -2.26 14.14
N GLY A 116 3.09 -2.19 13.27
CA GLY A 116 4.47 -2.55 13.59
C GLY A 116 5.24 -1.50 14.40
N LYS A 117 6.56 -1.74 14.53
CA LYS A 117 7.49 -0.85 15.24
C LYS A 117 7.42 0.57 14.69
N VAL A 118 7.42 1.54 15.60
CA VAL A 118 7.61 2.96 15.28
C VAL A 118 9.09 3.27 15.49
N PRO A 119 9.82 3.76 14.48
CA PRO A 119 11.22 4.14 14.64
C PRO A 119 11.41 5.13 15.79
N ILE A 120 12.52 5.04 16.52
CA ILE A 120 12.82 5.95 17.66
C ILE A 120 12.90 7.41 17.19
N ARG A 121 13.35 7.63 15.95
CA ARG A 121 13.42 8.95 15.30
C ARG A 121 12.11 9.39 14.64
N ALA A 122 11.08 8.55 14.63
CA ALA A 122 9.79 8.94 14.07
C ALA A 122 9.22 10.08 14.90
N ASN A 123 8.45 10.94 14.23
CA ASN A 123 7.83 12.10 14.84
C ASN A 123 7.11 11.71 16.14
N LYS A 124 7.49 12.34 17.28
CA LYS A 124 6.86 12.13 18.60
C LYS A 124 5.33 12.20 18.52
N LYS A 125 4.82 12.99 17.57
CA LYS A 125 3.41 13.07 17.21
C LYS A 125 2.77 11.70 16.92
N VAL A 126 3.35 10.91 16.02
CA VAL A 126 2.81 9.60 15.61
C VAL A 126 2.82 8.62 16.78
N ALA A 127 3.84 8.67 17.63
CA ALA A 127 3.91 7.83 18.82
C ALA A 127 2.82 8.20 19.85
N ASN A 128 2.60 9.50 20.08
CA ASN A 128 1.58 10.00 20.98
C ASN A 128 0.16 9.73 20.46
N GLU A 129 -0.09 9.91 19.16
CA GLU A 129 -1.37 9.58 18.52
C GLU A 129 -1.74 8.11 18.72
N ARG A 130 -0.80 7.18 18.50
CA ARG A 130 -1.01 5.75 18.79
C ARG A 130 -1.26 5.46 20.26
N LYS A 131 -0.56 6.17 21.16
CA LYS A 131 -0.76 6.01 22.61
C LYS A 131 -2.17 6.46 23.01
N ILE A 132 -2.66 7.55 22.44
CA ILE A 132 -4.03 8.03 22.64
C ILE A 132 -5.05 7.02 22.12
N GLU A 133 -4.87 6.46 20.91
CA GLU A 133 -5.77 5.42 20.38
C GLU A 133 -5.87 4.22 21.33
N LYS A 134 -4.73 3.73 21.84
CA LYS A 134 -4.70 2.63 22.82
C LYS A 134 -5.42 2.98 24.13
N LEU A 135 -5.21 4.20 24.64
CA LEU A 135 -5.88 4.65 25.86
C LEU A 135 -7.39 4.81 25.66
N LYS A 136 -7.85 5.22 24.46
CA LYS A 136 -9.29 5.29 24.13
C LYS A 136 -9.95 3.91 24.13
N VAL A 137 -9.28 2.89 23.58
CA VAL A 137 -9.75 1.50 23.68
C VAL A 137 -9.82 1.06 25.14
N ARG A 138 -8.75 1.30 25.91
CA ARG A 138 -8.71 0.96 27.34
C ARG A 138 -9.78 1.68 28.16
N LEU A 139 -10.04 2.95 27.86
CA LEU A 139 -11.09 3.73 28.50
C LEU A 139 -12.46 3.07 28.29
N ASN A 140 -12.77 2.68 27.05
CA ASN A 140 -14.03 1.98 26.75
C ASN A 140 -14.15 0.65 27.50
N GLU A 141 -13.08 -0.15 27.58
CA GLU A 141 -13.09 -1.39 28.37
C GLU A 141 -13.37 -1.14 29.85
N LEU A 142 -12.76 -0.11 30.44
CA LEU A 142 -12.95 0.24 31.85
C LEU A 142 -14.37 0.73 32.13
N VAL A 143 -14.94 1.51 31.21
CA VAL A 143 -16.34 1.95 31.29
C VAL A 143 -17.30 0.77 31.21
N GLN A 144 -17.06 -0.18 30.30
CA GLN A 144 -17.87 -1.40 30.20
C GLN A 144 -17.79 -2.29 31.45
N LYS A 145 -16.67 -2.22 32.19
CA LYS A 145 -16.45 -2.93 33.45
C LYS A 145 -16.87 -2.13 34.68
N GLU A 146 -17.47 -0.96 34.50
CA GLU A 146 -17.89 -0.06 35.60
C GLU A 146 -16.72 0.38 36.53
N ALA A 147 -15.48 0.30 36.04
CA ALA A 147 -14.28 0.70 36.76
C ALA A 147 -14.05 2.21 36.62
N PHE A 148 -14.98 3.02 37.14
CA PHE A 148 -15.05 4.46 36.87
C PHE A 148 -13.85 5.26 37.38
N GLU A 149 -13.23 4.86 38.50
CA GLU A 149 -12.05 5.54 39.05
C GLU A 149 -10.83 5.37 38.13
N GLU A 150 -10.61 4.15 37.63
CA GLU A 150 -9.55 3.87 36.66
C GLU A 150 -9.84 4.54 35.31
N ALA A 151 -11.11 4.53 34.87
CA ALA A 151 -11.53 5.21 33.66
C ALA A 151 -11.25 6.72 33.73
N ALA A 152 -11.47 7.37 34.89
CA ALA A 152 -11.14 8.77 35.10
C ALA A 152 -9.62 9.03 34.95
N LYS A 153 -8.77 8.18 35.55
CA LYS A 153 -7.30 8.27 35.39
C LYS A 153 -6.87 8.15 33.93
N VAL A 154 -7.43 7.18 33.19
CA VAL A 154 -7.12 6.99 31.76
C VAL A 154 -7.61 8.17 30.91
N ARG A 155 -8.80 8.70 31.20
CA ARG A 155 -9.34 9.89 30.53
C ARG A 155 -8.43 11.11 30.71
N ASP A 156 -7.92 11.32 31.92
CA ASP A 156 -7.07 12.47 32.21
C ASP A 156 -5.69 12.33 31.53
N GLN A 157 -5.15 11.11 31.44
CA GLN A 157 -3.95 10.81 30.63
C GLN A 157 -4.15 11.11 29.13
N ILE A 158 -5.33 10.78 28.57
CA ILE A 158 -5.66 11.11 27.17
C ILE A 158 -5.63 12.63 26.98
N ARG A 159 -6.27 13.39 27.87
CA ARG A 159 -6.30 14.86 27.80
C ARG A 159 -4.91 15.49 27.86
N GLU A 160 -4.05 14.98 28.73
CA GLU A 160 -2.67 15.47 28.85
C GLU A 160 -1.87 15.23 27.55
N LEU A 161 -1.98 14.03 26.98
CA LEU A 161 -1.33 13.71 25.70
C LEU A 161 -1.91 14.54 24.54
N GLU A 162 -3.24 14.72 24.46
CA GLU A 162 -3.89 15.56 23.44
C GLU A 162 -3.46 17.03 23.55
N LYS A 163 -3.30 17.56 24.77
CA LYS A 163 -2.78 18.91 25.00
C LYS A 163 -1.34 19.05 24.51
N SER A 164 -0.47 18.09 24.86
CA SER A 164 0.92 18.07 24.39
C SER A 164 1.05 18.02 22.85
N LEU A 165 0.04 17.49 22.15
CA LEU A 165 -0.03 17.46 20.69
C LEU A 165 -0.58 18.76 20.09
N GLY A 166 -1.45 19.46 20.81
CA GLY A 166 -2.00 20.76 20.42
C GLY A 166 -0.98 21.89 20.50
N ASP A 167 -0.14 21.90 21.54
CA ASP A 167 0.91 22.92 21.75
C ASP A 167 2.05 22.84 20.72
N ASN A 168 2.17 21.75 19.96
CA ASN A 168 3.16 21.57 18.89
C ASN A 168 2.61 21.93 17.48
N ARG A 169 1.51 22.69 17.39
CA ARG A 169 0.88 23.11 16.13
C ARG A 169 1.19 24.57 15.72
N GLU A 170 2.06 25.26 16.45
CA GLU A 170 2.57 26.60 16.11
C GLU A 170 3.97 26.55 15.50
#